data_AF-A0A7X2T0I3-F1
#
_entry.id   AF-A0A7X2T0I3-F1
#
_cell.length_a   1.000
_cell.length_b   1.000
_cell.length_c   1.000
_cell.angle_alpha   90.00
_cell.angle_beta   90.00
_cell.angle_gamma   90.00
#
_symmetry.space_group_name_H-M   'P 1'
#
loop_
_entity.id
_entity.type
_entity.pdbx_description
1 polymer ?
#
loop_
_entity_poly.entity_id
_entity_poly.type
_entity_poly.pdbx_seq_one_letter_code
_entity_poly.pdbx_strand_id
1 'polypeptide(L)'
;MNKKNDKEAYSCGDDYCDLIPNKICDNCGKCLEQEGFDTKAIKISEIAKNIEENEKVLKDLENKESDEERKVRILEEYSNLDDGTYEDAFDHVEYLEELDIIDDEEKLDELTEEIFPGVRRIKHRNI
;
A
#
# COMPACT_ATOMS: atom_id res chain seq x y z
N MET A 1 -43.44 7.51 -11.37
CA MET A 1 -42.28 6.63 -11.60
C MET A 1 -41.16 7.10 -10.71
N ASN A 2 -41.08 6.58 -9.48
CA ASN A 2 -40.04 6.95 -8.53
C ASN A 2 -38.85 6.01 -8.71
N LYS A 3 -37.74 6.54 -9.23
CA LYS A 3 -36.45 5.87 -9.25
C LYS A 3 -36.02 5.65 -7.80
N LYS A 4 -36.03 4.40 -7.34
CA LYS A 4 -35.30 4.03 -6.13
C LYS A 4 -33.83 4.02 -6.52
N ASN A 5 -33.08 4.88 -5.86
CA ASN A 5 -31.63 4.83 -5.88
C ASN A 5 -31.23 3.59 -5.07
N ASP A 6 -30.91 2.51 -5.78
CA ASP A 6 -30.26 1.36 -5.18
C ASP A 6 -28.81 1.77 -4.88
N LYS A 7 -28.63 2.42 -3.72
CA LYS A 7 -27.33 2.42 -3.07
C LYS A 7 -27.15 1.01 -2.56
N GLU A 8 -26.44 0.19 -3.33
CA GLU A 8 -25.92 -1.10 -2.87
C GLU A 8 -25.12 -0.81 -1.59
N ALA A 9 -25.74 -1.09 -0.45
CA ALA A 9 -25.05 -1.11 0.81
C ALA A 9 -24.06 -2.26 0.70
N TYR A 10 -22.76 -1.95 0.77
CA TYR A 10 -21.72 -2.94 0.90
C TYR A 10 -22.07 -3.83 2.10
N SER A 11 -22.57 -5.03 1.81
CA SER A 11 -22.93 -6.02 2.82
C SER A 11 -21.62 -6.58 3.37
N CYS A 12 -21.15 -6.03 4.48
CA CYS A 12 -20.20 -6.74 5.33
C CYS A 12 -20.93 -8.01 5.80
N GLY A 13 -20.37 -9.20 5.59
CA GLY A 13 -21.05 -10.48 5.84
C GLY A 13 -21.42 -10.76 7.30
N ASP A 14 -21.12 -9.84 8.22
CA ASP A 14 -21.15 -10.03 9.66
C ASP A 14 -21.97 -8.93 10.35
N ASP A 15 -23.29 -8.89 10.07
CA ASP A 15 -24.22 -8.00 10.78
C ASP A 15 -24.44 -8.43 12.25
N TYR A 16 -23.83 -9.52 12.71
CA TYR A 16 -24.00 -10.07 14.06
C TYR A 16 -22.72 -9.98 14.89
N CYS A 17 -22.88 -9.89 16.21
CA CYS A 17 -21.81 -9.75 17.16
C CYS A 17 -21.12 -11.10 17.43
N ASP A 18 -19.80 -11.15 17.24
CA ASP A 18 -18.99 -12.34 17.48
C ASP A 18 -19.02 -12.84 18.93
N LEU A 19 -19.22 -11.93 19.89
CA LEU A 19 -19.27 -12.26 21.31
C LEU A 19 -20.67 -12.65 21.80
N ILE A 20 -21.72 -12.16 21.15
CA ILE A 20 -23.10 -12.31 21.61
C ILE A 20 -23.93 -12.88 20.47
N PRO A 21 -24.22 -14.20 20.50
CA PRO A 21 -25.03 -14.85 19.49
C PRO A 21 -26.38 -14.14 19.30
N ASN A 22 -26.78 -13.93 18.04
CA ASN A 22 -28.01 -13.25 17.62
C ASN A 22 -28.13 -11.75 17.99
N LYS A 23 -27.08 -11.09 18.47
CA LYS A 23 -27.06 -9.62 18.62
C LYS A 23 -26.55 -8.98 17.32
N ILE A 24 -27.22 -7.95 16.80
CA ILE A 24 -26.70 -7.16 15.68
C ILE A 24 -25.47 -6.35 16.14
N CYS A 25 -24.41 -6.34 15.35
CA CYS A 25 -23.17 -5.62 15.67
C CYS A 25 -23.42 -4.10 15.73
N ASP A 26 -23.06 -3.49 16.86
CA ASP A 26 -23.17 -2.06 17.12
C ASP A 26 -21.79 -1.36 17.15
N ASN A 27 -20.74 -2.05 16.69
CA ASN A 27 -19.35 -1.58 16.70
C ASN A 27 -18.85 -1.09 18.08
N CYS A 28 -19.28 -1.74 19.17
CA CYS A 28 -18.84 -1.39 20.51
C CYS A 28 -17.40 -1.82 20.86
N GLY A 29 -16.71 -2.56 19.97
CA GLY A 29 -15.28 -2.90 20.10
C GLY A 29 -14.92 -3.96 21.16
N LYS A 30 -15.89 -4.52 21.89
CA LYS A 30 -15.64 -5.50 22.97
C LYS A 30 -14.95 -6.80 22.52
N CYS A 31 -15.16 -7.21 21.26
CA CYS A 31 -14.47 -8.38 20.69
C CYS A 31 -12.96 -8.17 20.63
N LEU A 32 -12.52 -6.94 20.30
CA LEU A 32 -11.10 -6.59 20.17
C LEU A 32 -10.39 -6.55 21.54
N GLU A 33 -11.11 -6.15 22.60
CA GLU A 33 -10.56 -6.12 23.96
C GLU A 33 -10.20 -7.53 24.48
N GLN A 34 -10.94 -8.57 24.07
CA GLN A 34 -10.67 -9.97 24.49
C GLN A 34 -9.43 -10.55 23.80
N GLU A 35 -9.16 -10.11 22.57
CA GLU A 35 -7.98 -10.52 21.79
C GLU A 35 -6.71 -9.75 22.20
N GLY A 36 -6.80 -8.90 23.22
CA GLY A 36 -5.67 -8.13 23.74
C GLY A 36 -5.30 -6.92 22.87
N PHE A 37 -6.15 -6.53 21.91
CA PHE A 37 -5.99 -5.26 21.22
C PHE A 37 -6.34 -4.12 22.18
N ASP A 38 -5.34 -3.28 22.45
CA ASP A 38 -5.50 -2.07 23.25
C ASP A 38 -6.26 -1.02 22.42
N THR A 39 -7.59 -1.04 22.49
CA THR A 39 -8.48 -0.07 21.82
C THR A 39 -8.46 1.30 22.50
N LYS A 40 -7.35 1.69 23.15
CA LYS A 40 -7.10 3.05 23.66
C LYS A 40 -7.25 4.04 22.51
N ALA A 41 -8.48 4.48 22.31
CA ALA A 41 -8.83 5.56 21.43
C ALA A 41 -8.03 6.76 21.95
N ILE A 42 -7.06 7.21 21.14
CA ILE A 42 -6.33 8.42 21.43
C ILE A 42 -7.36 9.54 21.48
N LYS A 43 -7.75 9.96 22.69
CA LYS A 43 -8.59 11.14 22.85
C LYS A 43 -7.76 12.34 22.43
N ILE A 44 -7.99 12.79 21.21
CA ILE A 44 -7.31 13.96 20.64
C ILE A 44 -7.50 15.20 21.56
N SER A 45 -8.58 15.25 22.34
CA SER A 45 -8.83 16.28 23.35
C SER A 45 -7.90 16.25 24.57
N GLU A 46 -7.29 15.10 24.87
CA GLU A 46 -6.41 14.87 26.03
C GLU A 46 -4.91 14.97 25.67
N ILE A 47 -4.57 15.03 24.37
CA ILE A 47 -3.23 15.42 23.93
C ILE A 47 -3.05 16.88 24.33
N ALA A 48 -2.15 17.14 25.28
CA ALA A 48 -1.93 18.48 25.83
C ALA A 48 -1.67 19.47 24.69
N LYS A 49 -2.57 20.45 24.53
CA LYS A 49 -2.39 21.62 23.67
C LYS A 49 -1.40 22.58 24.34
N ASN A 50 -0.18 22.15 24.63
CA ASN A 50 0.80 23.08 25.18
C ASN A 50 1.05 24.15 24.11
N ILE A 51 0.62 25.37 24.40
CA ILE A 51 0.54 26.47 23.42
C ILE A 51 1.93 26.75 22.85
N GLU A 52 2.97 26.57 23.67
CA GLU A 52 4.36 26.84 23.30
C GLU A 52 4.93 25.84 22.29
N GLU A 53 4.65 24.53 22.44
CA GLU A 53 5.03 23.53 21.44
C GLU A 53 4.24 23.73 20.13
N ASN A 54 2.95 24.06 20.24
CA ASN A 54 2.12 24.35 19.08
C ASN A 54 2.62 25.60 18.33
N GLU A 55 2.99 26.67 19.04
CA GLU A 55 3.58 27.89 18.44
C GLU A 55 4.91 27.61 17.76
N LYS A 56 5.75 26.74 18.34
CA LYS A 56 7.00 26.31 17.72
C LYS A 56 6.75 25.53 16.44
N VAL A 57 5.82 24.57 16.46
CA VAL A 57 5.41 23.81 15.27
C VAL A 57 4.83 24.72 14.19
N LEU A 58 4.02 25.72 14.56
CA LEU A 58 3.47 26.70 13.62
C LEU A 58 4.55 27.59 13.00
N LYS A 59 5.49 28.11 13.79
CA LYS A 59 6.64 28.87 13.27
C LYS A 59 7.52 28.01 12.37
N ASP A 60 7.72 26.75 12.70
CA ASP A 60 8.48 25.80 11.89
C ASP A 60 7.73 25.42 10.59
N LEU A 61 6.40 25.57 10.54
CA LEU A 61 5.58 25.41 9.33
C LEU A 61 5.59 26.68 8.47
N GLU A 62 5.52 27.86 9.07
CA GLU A 62 5.60 29.15 8.37
C GLU A 62 6.99 29.42 7.76
N ASN A 63 8.05 28.90 8.38
CA ASN A 63 9.43 29.01 7.88
C ASN A 63 9.81 27.93 6.85
N LYS A 64 8.93 26.95 6.59
CA LYS A 64 9.13 26.02 5.47
C LYS A 64 8.71 26.74 4.19
N GLU A 65 9.53 26.60 3.15
CA GLU A 65 9.27 27.13 1.81
C GLU A 65 7.82 26.88 1.41
N SER A 66 7.21 27.85 0.74
CA SER A 66 5.81 27.74 0.34
C SER A 66 5.58 26.42 -0.40
N ASP A 67 4.45 25.76 -0.16
CA ASP A 67 4.13 24.47 -0.81
C ASP A 67 4.25 24.57 -2.35
N GLU A 68 4.06 25.77 -2.91
CA GLU A 68 4.24 26.06 -4.33
C GLU A 68 5.72 26.08 -4.75
N GLU A 69 6.62 26.72 -3.98
CA GLU A 69 8.07 26.68 -4.25
C GLU A 69 8.66 25.26 -4.14
N ARG A 70 8.07 24.42 -3.26
CA ARG A 70 8.45 23.02 -3.14
C ARG A 70 7.96 22.20 -4.34
N LYS A 71 6.71 22.41 -4.78
CA LYS A 71 6.17 21.75 -5.99
C LYS A 71 6.95 22.12 -7.24
N VAL A 72 7.32 23.39 -7.41
CA VAL A 72 8.09 23.86 -8.58
C VAL A 72 9.45 23.16 -8.65
N ARG A 73 10.20 23.09 -7.54
CA ARG A 73 11.47 22.36 -7.51
C ARG A 73 11.35 20.88 -7.79
N ILE A 74 10.33 20.23 -7.21
CA ILE A 74 10.07 18.81 -7.46
C ILE A 74 9.75 18.60 -8.95
N LEU A 75 8.91 19.45 -9.54
CA LEU A 75 8.55 19.36 -10.96
C LEU A 75 9.75 19.59 -11.88
N GLU A 76 10.62 20.54 -11.55
CA GLU A 76 11.88 20.77 -12.27
C GLU A 76 12.82 19.57 -12.16
N GLU A 77 12.94 18.94 -10.99
CA GLU A 77 13.74 17.73 -10.79
C GLU A 77 13.21 16.56 -11.64
N TYR A 78 11.90 16.29 -11.64
CA TYR A 78 11.30 15.25 -12.50
C TYR A 78 11.45 15.55 -13.99
N SER A 79 11.34 16.82 -14.40
CA SER A 79 11.49 17.21 -15.81
C SER A 79 12.93 17.02 -16.31
N ASN A 80 13.91 17.07 -15.42
CA ASN A 80 15.33 16.84 -15.74
C ASN A 80 15.73 15.36 -15.71
N LEU A 81 14.85 14.45 -15.27
CA LEU A 81 15.06 13.00 -15.28
C LEU A 81 14.56 12.32 -16.55
N ASP A 82 13.75 13.01 -17.36
CA ASP A 82 13.32 12.54 -18.68
C ASP A 82 14.34 12.94 -19.74
N ASP A 83 15.48 12.25 -19.75
CA ASP A 83 16.49 12.34 -20.82
C ASP A 83 16.11 11.50 -22.06
N GLY A 84 14.89 10.95 -22.09
CA GLY A 84 14.40 10.05 -23.12
C GLY A 84 15.01 8.64 -23.06
N THR A 85 15.77 8.29 -22.01
CA THR A 85 16.36 6.96 -21.81
C THR A 85 15.57 6.07 -20.85
N TYR A 86 14.42 6.53 -20.36
CA TYR A 86 13.55 5.71 -19.52
C TYR A 86 13.00 4.53 -20.34
N GLU A 87 13.52 3.34 -20.04
CA GLU A 87 12.99 2.06 -20.53
C GLU A 87 12.11 1.45 -19.43
N ASP A 88 10.86 1.13 -19.76
CA ASP A 88 9.97 0.46 -18.82
C ASP A 88 10.46 -0.96 -18.60
N ALA A 89 10.73 -1.33 -17.34
CA ALA A 89 11.11 -2.69 -17.00
C ALA A 89 10.05 -3.71 -17.42
N PHE A 90 8.78 -3.31 -17.49
CA PHE A 90 7.68 -4.17 -17.95
C PHE A 90 7.77 -4.52 -19.44
N ASP A 91 8.47 -3.72 -20.27
CA ASP A 91 8.70 -4.03 -21.69
C ASP A 91 9.65 -5.23 -21.87
N HIS A 92 10.39 -5.60 -20.83
CA HIS A 92 11.33 -6.72 -20.83
C HIS A 92 10.87 -7.92 -19.98
N VAL A 93 9.64 -7.88 -19.46
CA VAL A 93 9.05 -8.97 -18.67
C VAL A 93 8.12 -9.78 -19.55
N GLU A 94 8.49 -11.03 -19.82
CA GLU A 94 7.64 -12.01 -20.49
C GLU A 94 6.97 -12.91 -19.45
N TYR A 95 5.71 -13.29 -19.72
CA TYR A 95 5.00 -14.21 -18.86
C TYR A 95 5.53 -15.63 -19.04
N LEU A 96 5.67 -16.30 -17.91
CA LEU A 96 6.09 -17.68 -17.80
C LEU A 96 5.26 -18.65 -18.67
N GLU A 97 3.97 -18.39 -18.86
CA GLU A 97 3.08 -19.20 -19.72
C GLU A 97 3.47 -19.19 -21.21
N GLU A 98 4.26 -18.21 -21.66
CA GLU A 98 4.73 -18.09 -23.05
C GLU A 98 6.05 -18.83 -23.29
N LEU A 99 6.69 -19.34 -22.22
CA LEU A 99 7.97 -20.04 -22.29
C LEU A 99 7.76 -21.57 -22.16
N ASP A 100 8.11 -22.33 -23.21
CA ASP A 100 8.11 -23.81 -23.26
C ASP A 100 9.12 -24.49 -22.29
N ILE A 101 9.60 -23.78 -21.26
CA ILE A 101 10.68 -24.18 -20.36
C ILE A 101 10.12 -24.72 -19.03
N ILE A 102 8.86 -24.44 -18.69
CA ILE A 102 8.30 -24.69 -17.35
C ILE A 102 7.76 -26.11 -17.19
N ASP A 103 7.25 -26.70 -18.26
CA ASP A 103 6.69 -28.06 -18.23
C ASP A 103 7.78 -29.14 -18.01
N ASP A 104 9.06 -28.74 -18.01
CA ASP A 104 10.21 -29.62 -17.91
C ASP A 104 11.22 -29.09 -16.88
N GLU A 105 11.04 -29.54 -15.64
CA GLU A 105 11.89 -29.18 -14.48
C GLU A 105 13.39 -29.42 -14.77
N GLU A 106 13.71 -30.44 -15.55
CA GLU A 106 15.10 -30.77 -15.93
C GLU A 106 15.71 -29.69 -16.85
N LYS A 107 14.93 -29.15 -17.80
CA LYS A 107 15.37 -28.03 -18.66
C LYS A 107 15.51 -26.73 -17.90
N LEU A 108 14.63 -26.47 -16.94
CA LEU A 108 14.68 -25.25 -16.13
C LEU A 108 15.94 -25.24 -15.25
N ASP A 109 16.32 -26.38 -14.67
CA ASP A 109 17.57 -26.54 -13.92
C ASP A 109 18.82 -26.50 -14.81
N GLU A 110 18.74 -27.00 -16.06
CA GLU A 110 19.84 -26.92 -17.01
C GLU A 110 20.10 -25.47 -17.45
N LEU A 111 19.05 -24.74 -17.83
CA LEU A 111 19.13 -23.41 -18.45
C LEU A 111 19.22 -22.26 -17.45
N THR A 112 18.80 -22.47 -16.19
CA THR A 112 18.80 -21.42 -15.17
C THR A 112 19.53 -21.85 -13.89
N GLU A 113 19.88 -20.89 -13.06
CA GLU A 113 20.48 -21.11 -11.75
C GLU A 113 19.71 -20.33 -10.68
N GLU A 114 19.42 -20.96 -9.55
CA GLU A 114 18.71 -20.33 -8.44
C GLU A 114 19.66 -19.48 -7.60
N ILE A 115 19.37 -18.19 -7.52
CA ILE A 115 20.16 -17.22 -6.74
C ILE A 115 19.51 -16.97 -5.38
N PHE A 116 18.17 -17.02 -5.33
CA PHE A 116 17.35 -16.93 -4.13
C PHE A 116 16.10 -17.82 -4.27
N PRO A 117 15.44 -18.20 -3.16
CA PRO A 117 14.19 -18.94 -3.22
C PRO A 117 13.18 -18.29 -4.17
N GLY A 118 12.89 -18.95 -5.30
CA GLY A 118 11.96 -18.46 -6.32
C GLY A 118 12.52 -17.41 -7.29
N VAL A 119 13.83 -17.10 -7.26
CA VAL A 119 14.50 -16.19 -8.19
C VAL A 119 15.64 -16.90 -8.90
N ARG A 120 15.50 -17.07 -10.21
CA ARG A 120 16.44 -17.82 -11.05
C ARG A 120 16.99 -16.94 -12.17
N ARG A 121 18.28 -17.09 -12.47
CA ARG A 121 18.99 -16.39 -13.55
C ARG A 121 19.24 -17.34 -14.72
N ILE A 122 19.01 -16.88 -15.94
CA ILE A 122 19.34 -17.65 -17.16
C ILE A 122 20.87 -17.75 -17.26
N LYS A 123 21.40 -18.97 -17.42
CA LYS A 123 22.82 -19.20 -17.68
C LYS A 123 23.12 -18.67 -19.08
N HIS A 124 23.95 -17.63 -19.17
CA HIS A 124 24.39 -17.09 -20.46
C HIS A 124 25.02 -18.21 -21.30
N ARG A 125 24.41 -18.50 -22.46
CA ARG A 125 25.03 -19.33 -23.48
C ARG A 125 26.00 -18.43 -24.22
N ASN A 126 27.32 -18.58 -23.97
CA ASN A 126 28.32 -17.95 -24.84
C ASN A 126 28.05 -18.46 -26.26
N ILE A 127 27.56 -17.58 -27.13
CA ILE A 127 27.50 -17.79 -28.58
C ILE A 127 28.82 -17.30 -29.15
#